data_AF-A0A292Z4B3-F1
#
_entry.id   AF-A0A292Z4B3-F1
#
_cell.length_a   1.000
_cell.length_b   1.000
_cell.length_c   1.000
_cell.angle_alpha   90.00
_cell.angle_beta   90.00
_cell.angle_gamma   90.00
#
_symmetry.space_group_name_H-M   'P 1'
#
loop_
_entity.id
_entity.type
_entity.pdbx_description
1 polymer ?
#
loop_
_entity_poly.entity_id
_entity_poly.type
_entity_poly.pdbx_seq_one_letter_code
_entity_poly.pdbx_strand_id
1 'polypeptide(L)'
;MSAAGRLLVVGCAAATADPGTDGPPPVPSEVVDRIDRADVVFTVGEAEPTVLFYAEAWRVELLDGVAEADGSHLAAWFAAHPGATAVLVAPGDPGPVTTAARALLPELRIERLDGPGLSPPWRYPLGWASE
;
A
#
# COMPACT_ATOMS: atom_id res chain seq x y z
N MET A 1 -1.70 -24.12 -15.34
CA MET A 1 -2.58 -23.38 -14.43
C MET A 1 -2.03 -21.97 -14.34
N SER A 2 -2.80 -20.95 -14.72
CA SER A 2 -2.38 -19.56 -14.54
C SER A 2 -2.46 -19.21 -13.06
N ALA A 3 -1.42 -18.58 -12.50
CA ALA A 3 -1.47 -18.14 -11.10
C ALA A 3 -2.48 -17.00 -10.98
N ALA A 4 -3.29 -16.97 -9.92
CA ALA A 4 -4.22 -15.86 -9.67
C ALA A 4 -3.51 -14.51 -9.55
N GLY A 5 -2.26 -14.51 -9.07
CA GLY A 5 -1.42 -13.33 -8.90
C GLY A 5 -0.77 -13.30 -7.52
N ARG A 6 -0.16 -12.17 -7.18
CA ARG A 6 0.44 -11.90 -5.88
C ARG A 6 0.02 -10.54 -5.34
N LEU A 7 -0.42 -10.49 -4.09
CA LEU A 7 -0.64 -9.27 -3.34
C LEU A 7 0.44 -9.11 -2.26
N LEU A 8 1.23 -8.07 -2.35
CA LEU A 8 2.17 -7.65 -1.31
C LEU A 8 1.48 -6.68 -0.37
N VAL A 9 1.60 -6.86 0.94
CA VAL A 9 0.93 -6.03 1.94
C VAL A 9 1.97 -5.23 2.71
N VAL A 10 1.82 -3.91 2.68
CA VAL A 10 2.75 -2.96 3.29
C VAL A 10 1.98 -2.03 4.23
N GLY A 11 2.44 -1.94 5.48
CA GLY A 11 1.87 -0.96 6.43
C GLY A 11 2.23 0.47 6.03
N CYS A 12 1.38 1.43 6.38
CA CYS A 12 1.70 2.85 6.26
C CYS A 12 1.71 3.49 7.66
N ALA A 13 2.80 4.18 7.99
CA ALA A 13 2.88 4.99 9.19
C ALA A 13 2.03 6.25 9.02
N ALA A 14 1.32 6.64 10.09
CA ALA A 14 0.62 7.92 10.15
C ALA A 14 1.65 9.07 10.19
N ALA A 15 1.31 10.22 9.58
CA ALA A 15 2.17 11.40 9.52
C ALA A 15 2.41 12.11 10.87
N THR A 16 2.00 11.52 11.99
CA THR A 16 2.02 12.12 13.34
C THR A 16 3.35 11.92 14.09
N ALA A 17 4.47 11.73 13.40
CA ALA A 17 5.77 11.73 14.06
C ALA A 17 5.97 13.09 14.77
N ASP A 18 6.04 13.03 16.10
CA ASP A 18 6.24 14.15 17.01
C ASP A 18 7.47 14.98 16.58
N PRO A 19 7.38 16.33 16.41
CA PRO A 19 8.46 17.17 15.87
C PRO A 19 9.78 17.19 16.68
N GLY A 20 9.91 16.39 17.73
CA GLY A 20 11.10 16.29 18.59
C GLY A 20 11.91 14.99 18.48
N THR A 21 11.56 14.05 17.61
CA THR A 21 12.28 12.77 17.47
C THR A 21 12.97 12.71 16.11
N ASP A 22 14.17 12.12 16.06
CA ASP A 22 14.83 11.71 14.80
C ASP A 22 13.75 11.18 13.84
N GLY A 23 13.66 11.77 12.64
CA GLY A 23 12.49 11.66 11.76
C GLY A 23 12.06 10.23 11.41
N PRO A 24 10.95 10.06 10.66
CA PRO A 24 10.42 8.74 10.35
C PRO A 24 11.52 7.83 9.80
N PRO A 25 11.60 6.56 10.25
CA PRO A 25 12.66 5.66 9.85
C PRO A 25 12.72 5.56 8.32
N PRO A 26 13.92 5.43 7.73
CA PRO A 26 14.05 5.33 6.29
C PRO A 26 13.24 4.12 5.80
N VAL A 27 12.42 4.35 4.78
CA VAL A 27 11.69 3.28 4.11
C VAL A 27 12.71 2.31 3.50
N PRO A 28 12.61 0.99 3.76
CA PRO A 28 13.53 0.02 3.19
C PRO A 28 13.51 0.08 1.66
N SER A 29 14.69 0.10 1.02
CA SER A 29 14.79 0.15 -0.45
C SER A 29 14.05 -1.00 -1.13
N GLU A 30 14.01 -2.18 -0.49
CA GLU A 30 13.24 -3.32 -0.97
C GLU A 30 11.74 -2.99 -1.13
N VAL A 31 11.13 -2.26 -0.19
CA VAL A 31 9.70 -1.91 -0.26
C VAL A 31 9.45 -1.00 -1.46
N VAL A 32 10.31 0.00 -1.67
CA VAL A 32 10.22 0.91 -2.83
C VAL A 32 10.40 0.14 -4.15
N ASP A 33 11.39 -0.76 -4.21
CA ASP A 33 11.66 -1.62 -5.34
C ASP A 33 10.50 -2.56 -5.70
N ARG A 34 9.71 -2.99 -4.71
CA ARG A 34 8.53 -3.83 -4.90
C ARG A 34 7.33 -3.01 -5.38
N ILE A 35 7.17 -1.79 -4.90
CA ILE A 35 6.16 -0.83 -5.39
C ILE A 35 6.44 -0.46 -6.84
N ASP A 36 7.69 -0.17 -7.18
CA ASP A 36 8.07 0.21 -8.54
C ASP A 36 7.77 -0.91 -9.55
N ARG A 37 7.99 -2.17 -9.17
CA ARG A 37 7.72 -3.35 -9.99
C ARG A 37 6.26 -3.83 -9.96
N ALA A 38 5.40 -3.23 -9.14
CA ALA A 38 4.00 -3.62 -9.06
C ALA A 38 3.22 -3.11 -10.28
N ASP A 39 2.31 -3.95 -10.78
CA ASP A 39 1.39 -3.61 -11.86
C ASP A 39 0.36 -2.56 -11.39
N VAL A 40 -0.04 -2.62 -10.11
CA VAL A 40 -0.96 -1.69 -9.45
C VAL A 40 -0.62 -1.54 -7.98
N VAL A 41 -0.96 -0.38 -7.41
CA VAL A 41 -0.88 -0.10 -5.98
C VAL A 41 -2.27 0.27 -5.45
N PHE A 42 -2.85 -0.61 -4.64
CA PHE A 42 -4.07 -0.33 -3.90
C PHE A 42 -3.75 0.45 -2.63
N THR A 43 -4.56 1.46 -2.33
CA THR A 43 -4.44 2.20 -1.07
C THR A 43 -5.77 2.74 -0.58
N VAL A 44 -5.78 3.38 0.59
CA VAL A 44 -6.94 4.08 1.16
C VAL A 44 -6.62 5.56 1.30
N GLY A 45 -7.66 6.40 1.37
CA GLY A 45 -7.50 7.87 1.33
C GLY A 45 -6.50 8.45 2.34
N GLU A 46 -6.36 7.84 3.52
CA GLU A 46 -5.39 8.27 4.52
C GLU A 46 -3.92 8.05 4.09
N ALA A 47 -3.64 6.95 3.38
CA ALA A 47 -2.28 6.60 2.93
C ALA A 47 -1.96 7.09 1.51
N GLU A 48 -2.97 7.48 0.74
CA GLU A 48 -2.82 7.93 -0.66
C GLU A 48 -1.74 8.99 -0.85
N PRO A 49 -1.65 10.08 -0.05
CA PRO A 49 -0.60 11.08 -0.24
C PRO A 49 0.82 10.52 -0.08
N THR A 50 1.01 9.57 0.84
CA THR A 50 2.28 8.87 1.03
C THR A 50 2.56 7.96 -0.14
N VAL A 51 1.57 7.20 -0.61
CA VAL A 51 1.71 6.28 -1.74
C VAL A 51 2.07 7.03 -3.02
N LEU A 52 1.43 8.17 -3.29
CA LEU A 52 1.71 9.00 -4.46
C LEU A 52 3.13 9.60 -4.48
N PHE A 53 3.84 9.59 -3.34
CA PHE A 53 5.25 9.93 -3.33
C PHE A 53 6.13 8.80 -3.89
N TYR A 54 5.73 7.54 -3.72
CA TYR A 54 6.52 6.36 -4.09
C TYR A 54 6.05 5.68 -5.38
N ALA A 55 4.81 5.92 -5.81
CA ALA A 55 4.20 5.29 -6.97
C ALA A 55 3.68 6.32 -7.96
N GLU A 56 3.65 5.95 -9.23
CA GLU A 56 3.05 6.78 -10.29
C GLU A 56 1.54 6.82 -10.12
N ALA A 57 0.94 8.01 -10.19
CA ALA A 57 -0.48 8.21 -9.91
C ALA A 57 -1.42 7.35 -10.77
N TRP A 58 -1.06 7.05 -12.03
CA TRP A 58 -1.87 6.20 -12.90
C TRP A 58 -1.85 4.71 -12.52
N ARG A 59 -0.95 4.29 -11.63
CA ARG A 59 -0.91 2.92 -11.07
C ARG A 59 -1.60 2.81 -9.72
N VAL A 60 -2.10 3.91 -9.16
CA VAL A 60 -2.72 3.91 -7.83
C VAL A 60 -4.23 3.74 -7.97
N GLU A 61 -4.78 2.73 -7.29
CA GLU A 61 -6.22 2.51 -7.17
C GLU A 61 -6.66 2.72 -5.72
N LEU A 62 -7.68 3.57 -5.53
CA LEU A 62 -8.20 3.90 -4.21
C LEU A 62 -9.31 2.92 -3.80
N LEU A 63 -9.18 2.37 -2.59
CA LEU A 63 -10.21 1.60 -1.90
C LEU A 63 -10.95 2.52 -0.91
N ASP A 64 -12.22 2.20 -0.66
CA ASP A 64 -13.01 2.93 0.34
C ASP A 64 -12.49 2.66 1.77
N GLY A 65 -11.82 1.53 1.96
CA GLY A 65 -11.14 1.16 3.19
C GLY A 65 -10.37 -0.15 3.07
N VAL A 66 -10.24 -0.85 4.20
CA VAL A 66 -9.70 -2.22 4.27
C VAL A 66 -10.72 -3.19 4.86
N ALA A 67 -12.00 -2.98 4.52
CA ALA A 67 -13.09 -3.81 4.98
C ALA A 67 -13.27 -5.07 4.11
N GLU A 68 -14.16 -5.96 4.53
CA GLU A 68 -14.48 -7.18 3.78
C GLU A 68 -15.01 -6.89 2.37
N ALA A 69 -15.78 -5.81 2.21
CA ALA A 69 -16.35 -5.38 0.93
C ALA A 69 -15.26 -5.08 -0.12
N ASP A 70 -14.15 -4.43 0.29
CA ASP A 70 -13.02 -4.13 -0.58
C ASP A 70 -12.29 -5.41 -1.05
N GLY A 71 -12.43 -6.52 -0.33
CA GLY A 71 -11.83 -7.80 -0.73
C GLY A 71 -12.43 -8.36 -2.01
N SER A 72 -13.70 -8.07 -2.28
CA SER A 72 -14.35 -8.44 -3.55
C SER A 72 -13.77 -7.66 -4.72
N HIS A 73 -13.44 -6.38 -4.50
CA HIS A 73 -12.78 -5.55 -5.51
C HIS A 73 -11.38 -6.09 -5.84
N LEU A 74 -10.55 -6.37 -4.82
CA LEU A 74 -9.23 -6.97 -5.04
C LEU A 74 -9.31 -8.31 -5.79
N ALA A 75 -10.23 -9.19 -5.39
CA ALA A 75 -10.40 -10.48 -6.04
C ALA A 75 -10.83 -10.34 -7.50
N ALA A 76 -11.76 -9.42 -7.79
CA ALA A 76 -12.21 -9.14 -9.15
C ALA A 76 -11.07 -8.59 -10.03
N TRP A 77 -10.25 -7.69 -9.47
CA TRP A 77 -9.09 -7.15 -10.17
C TRP A 77 -8.08 -8.24 -10.53
N PHE A 78 -7.71 -9.12 -9.60
CA PHE A 78 -6.80 -10.24 -9.89
C PHE A 78 -7.40 -11.27 -10.86
N ALA A 79 -8.71 -11.50 -10.83
CA ALA A 79 -9.37 -12.35 -11.80
C ALA A 79 -9.27 -11.79 -13.23
N ALA A 80 -9.30 -10.46 -13.38
CA ALA A 80 -9.09 -9.77 -14.65
C ALA A 80 -7.60 -9.69 -15.06
N HIS A 81 -6.67 -9.73 -14.10
CA HIS A 81 -5.22 -9.60 -14.29
C HIS A 81 -4.46 -10.83 -13.76
N PRO A 82 -4.67 -12.03 -14.35
CA PRO A 82 -4.06 -13.24 -13.83
C PRO A 82 -2.53 -13.18 -13.91
N GLY A 83 -1.88 -13.50 -12.80
CA GLY A 83 -0.42 -13.54 -12.70
C GLY A 83 0.22 -12.19 -12.36
N ALA A 84 -0.58 -11.12 -12.26
CA ALA A 84 -0.10 -9.80 -11.88
C ALA A 84 0.40 -9.74 -10.43
N THR A 85 1.20 -8.73 -10.15
CA THR A 85 1.69 -8.37 -8.81
C THR A 85 1.11 -7.02 -8.42
N ALA A 86 0.32 -6.99 -7.34
CA ALA A 86 -0.18 -5.77 -6.74
C ALA A 86 0.46 -5.52 -5.38
N VAL A 87 0.46 -4.27 -4.95
CA VAL A 87 0.79 -3.87 -3.58
C VAL A 87 -0.45 -3.26 -2.93
N LEU A 88 -0.79 -3.66 -1.70
CA LEU A 88 -1.76 -2.99 -0.85
C LEU A 88 -1.02 -2.21 0.22
N VAL A 89 -1.20 -0.89 0.23
CA VAL A 89 -0.69 0.02 1.26
C VAL A 89 -1.85 0.56 2.08
N ALA A 90 -1.86 0.27 3.37
CA ALA A 90 -2.87 0.79 4.29
C ALA A 90 -2.29 1.05 5.69
N PRO A 91 -2.82 2.04 6.43
CA PRO A 91 -2.61 2.12 7.86
C PRO A 91 -3.42 1.01 8.56
N GLY A 92 -2.97 0.58 9.73
CA GLY A 92 -3.69 -0.40 10.55
C GLY A 92 -3.61 -1.85 10.06
N ASP A 93 -4.67 -2.62 10.31
CA ASP A 93 -4.71 -4.06 9.99
C ASP A 93 -5.44 -4.35 8.66
N PRO A 94 -4.74 -4.84 7.63
CA PRO A 94 -5.32 -5.27 6.36
C PRO A 94 -5.90 -6.69 6.40
N GLY A 95 -5.96 -7.34 7.56
CA GLY A 95 -6.50 -8.69 7.76
C GLY A 95 -7.90 -8.93 7.16
N PRO A 96 -8.89 -8.05 7.40
CA PRO A 96 -10.25 -8.25 6.88
C PRO A 96 -10.31 -8.29 5.34
N VAL A 97 -9.75 -7.28 4.67
CA VAL A 97 -9.74 -7.20 3.19
C VAL A 97 -8.95 -8.35 2.55
N THR A 98 -7.79 -8.72 3.11
CA THR A 98 -6.96 -9.81 2.58
C THR A 98 -7.60 -11.19 2.79
N THR A 99 -8.31 -11.38 3.91
CA THR A 99 -9.08 -12.62 4.18
C THR A 99 -10.23 -12.77 3.18
N ALA A 100 -10.99 -11.70 2.96
CA ALA A 100 -12.09 -11.68 2.00
C ALA A 100 -11.60 -11.96 0.56
N ALA A 101 -10.50 -11.33 0.14
CA ALA A 101 -9.90 -11.57 -1.17
C ALA A 101 -9.46 -13.04 -1.34
N ARG A 102 -8.85 -13.66 -0.32
CA ARG A 102 -8.48 -15.10 -0.38
C ARG A 102 -9.68 -16.03 -0.33
N ALA A 103 -10.75 -15.66 0.36
CA ALA A 103 -11.97 -16.47 0.38
C ALA A 103 -12.59 -16.56 -1.03
N LEU A 104 -12.53 -15.47 -1.80
CA LEU A 104 -13.04 -15.38 -3.17
C LEU A 104 -12.05 -15.93 -4.21
N LEU A 105 -10.75 -15.76 -3.98
CA LEU A 105 -9.69 -16.20 -4.87
C LEU A 105 -8.60 -16.98 -4.08
N PRO A 106 -8.84 -18.26 -3.76
CA PRO A 106 -7.96 -19.05 -2.88
C PRO A 106 -6.51 -19.21 -3.37
N GLU A 107 -6.31 -19.13 -4.69
CA GLU A 107 -5.01 -19.22 -5.35
C GLU A 107 -4.20 -17.92 -5.25
N LEU A 108 -4.80 -16.82 -4.76
CA LEU A 108 -4.11 -15.55 -4.57
C LEU A 108 -3.03 -15.69 -3.48
N ARG A 109 -1.79 -15.39 -3.85
CA ARG A 109 -0.67 -15.37 -2.91
C ARG A 109 -0.63 -14.03 -2.20
N ILE A 110 -0.74 -14.03 -0.88
CA ILE A 110 -0.63 -12.83 -0.06
C ILE A 110 0.64 -12.91 0.78
N GLU A 111 1.49 -11.90 0.67
CA GLU A 111 2.78 -11.78 1.37
C GLU A 111 2.78 -10.45 2.13
N ARG A 112 2.92 -10.50 3.46
CA ARG A 112 3.08 -9.29 4.28
C ARG A 112 4.56 -8.96 4.36
N LEU A 113 4.94 -7.75 3.97
CA LEU A 113 6.32 -7.30 4.08
C LEU A 113 6.57 -6.83 5.51
N ASP A 114 7.48 -7.51 6.21
CA ASP A 114 7.91 -7.14 7.55
C ASP A 114 8.72 -5.84 7.51
N GLY A 115 8.55 -4.98 8.52
CA GLY A 115 9.31 -3.74 8.65
C GLY A 115 8.44 -2.52 9.00
N PRO A 116 9.05 -1.32 9.04
CA PRO A 116 8.36 -0.09 9.46
C PRO A 116 7.28 0.39 8.47
N GLY A 117 7.17 -0.25 7.30
CA GLY A 117 6.21 0.13 6.27
C GLY A 117 6.63 1.39 5.49
N LEU A 118 5.69 1.93 4.71
CA LEU A 118 5.85 3.24 4.09
C LEU A 118 5.68 4.33 5.15
N SER A 119 6.51 5.35 5.07
CA SER A 119 6.37 6.58 5.84
C SER A 119 6.28 7.74 4.88
N PRO A 120 5.53 8.81 5.22
CA PRO A 120 5.53 10.01 4.40
C PRO A 120 6.96 10.54 4.24
N PRO A 121 7.31 11.06 3.05
CA PRO A 121 8.58 11.75 2.86
C PRO A 121 8.69 12.89 3.87
N TRP A 122 9.92 13.20 4.31
CA TRP A 122 10.19 14.36 5.14
C TRP A 122 9.48 15.60 4.57
N ARG A 123 8.69 16.29 5.40
CA ARG A 123 8.23 17.63 5.04
C ARG A 123 9.45 18.53 4.84
N TYR A 124 9.55 19.08 3.64
CA TYR A 124 10.31 20.27 3.31
C TYR A 124 10.23 21.32 4.44
N PRO A 125 11.34 21.93 4.87
CA PRO A 125 11.29 23.27 5.40
C PRO A 125 11.23 24.22 4.19
N LEU A 126 10.07 24.41 3.57
CA LEU A 126 9.82 25.74 3.02
C LEU A 126 9.26 26.52 4.19
N GLY A 127 10.17 27.04 5.01
CA GLY A 127 9.82 28.06 5.98
C GLY A 127 9.06 29.14 5.21
N TRP A 128 7.76 29.24 5.44
CA TRP A 128 7.10 30.51 5.21
C TRP A 128 7.78 31.47 6.17
N ALA A 129 8.74 32.22 5.65
CA ALA A 129 9.08 33.50 6.24
C ALA A 129 7.78 34.30 6.18
N SER A 130 7.07 34.34 7.29
CA SER A 130 6.06 35.37 7.49
C SER A 130 6.81 36.69 7.37
N GLU A 131 6.63 37.38 6.25
CA GLU A 131 6.92 38.81 6.16
C GLU A 131 6.07 39.62 7.14
#